data_AF-A0A9D2LX26-F1
#
_entry.id   AF-A0A9D2LX26-F1
#
_cell.length_a   1.000
_cell.length_b   1.000
_cell.length_c   1.000
_cell.angle_alpha   90.00
_cell.angle_beta   90.00
_cell.angle_gamma   90.00
#
_symmetry.space_group_name_H-M   'P 1'
#
loop_
_entity.id
_entity.type
_entity.pdbx_description
1 polymer ?
#
loop_
_entity_poly.entity_id
_entity_poly.type
_entity_poly.pdbx_seq_one_letter_code
_entity_poly.pdbx_strand_id
1 'polypeptide(L)'
;MSLYHQQIIAIILCALLAFLTIRWYLWGIKTYPLNTSARKKRKKGETIREWFFYTRYRQEIPKFFLGLYFVVVILNAAAILAWIVQHFVGPYPDLGHKILVCLGVFDGIWMFLLRLMFWSRDGDMPYERWVPKKRGMPPKRRK
;
A
#
# COMPACT_ATOMS: atom_id res chain seq x y z
N MET A 1 4.21 -26.55 -19.68
CA MET A 1 4.77 -25.32 -19.08
C MET A 1 3.76 -24.71 -18.13
N SER A 2 4.05 -24.62 -16.85
CA SER A 2 3.80 -25.67 -15.84
C SER A 2 3.16 -24.89 -14.69
N LEU A 3 2.10 -25.39 -14.05
CA LEU A 3 1.30 -24.74 -12.98
C LEU A 3 2.13 -23.83 -12.04
N TYR A 4 3.34 -24.26 -11.73
CA TYR A 4 4.35 -23.57 -10.93
C TYR A 4 4.70 -22.14 -11.40
N HIS A 5 4.87 -21.92 -12.70
CA HIS A 5 5.20 -20.59 -13.25
C HIS A 5 4.01 -19.64 -13.15
N GLN A 6 2.79 -20.15 -13.31
CA GLN A 6 1.57 -19.36 -13.14
C GLN A 6 1.39 -18.92 -11.69
N GLN A 7 1.75 -19.77 -10.72
CA GLN A 7 1.68 -19.44 -9.30
C GLN A 7 2.61 -18.27 -8.92
N ILE A 8 3.88 -18.28 -9.33
CA ILE A 8 4.78 -17.16 -9.02
C ILE A 8 4.37 -15.87 -9.71
N ILE A 9 3.92 -15.94 -10.96
CA ILE A 9 3.39 -14.78 -11.66
C ILE A 9 2.21 -14.21 -10.88
N ALA A 10 1.28 -15.07 -10.43
CA ALA A 10 0.14 -14.64 -9.62
C ALA A 10 0.57 -14.02 -8.27
N ILE A 11 1.52 -14.62 -7.55
CA ILE A 11 2.04 -14.08 -6.29
C ILE A 11 2.68 -12.70 -6.51
N ILE A 12 3.50 -12.56 -7.54
CA ILE A 12 4.15 -11.27 -7.89
C ILE A 12 3.10 -10.22 -8.26
N LEU A 13 2.09 -10.59 -9.06
CA LEU A 13 1.01 -9.67 -9.44
C LEU A 13 0.17 -9.25 -8.24
N CYS A 14 -0.17 -10.17 -7.33
CA CYS A 14 -0.84 -9.86 -6.07
C CYS A 14 0.00 -8.89 -5.23
N ALA A 15 1.28 -9.17 -5.04
CA ALA A 15 2.18 -8.32 -4.28
C ALA A 15 2.34 -6.93 -4.90
N LEU A 16 2.42 -6.84 -6.23
CA LEU A 16 2.50 -5.58 -6.94
C LEU A 16 1.20 -4.78 -6.80
N LEU A 17 0.05 -5.43 -6.97
CA LEU A 17 -1.27 -4.80 -6.78
C LEU A 17 -1.44 -4.28 -5.34
N ALA A 18 -1.07 -5.11 -4.35
CA ALA A 18 -1.05 -4.75 -2.93
C ALA A 18 -0.19 -3.52 -2.68
N PHE A 19 1.05 -3.55 -3.15
CA PHE A 19 1.98 -2.43 -3.01
C PHE A 19 1.45 -1.15 -3.66
N LEU A 20 0.97 -1.21 -4.91
CA LEU A 20 0.46 -0.04 -5.61
C LEU A 20 -0.78 0.54 -4.94
N THR A 21 -1.68 -0.31 -4.47
CA THR A 21 -2.94 0.10 -3.82
C THR A 21 -2.64 0.84 -2.52
N ILE A 22 -1.82 0.26 -1.63
CA ILE A 22 -1.51 0.93 -0.35
C ILE A 22 -0.68 2.21 -0.56
N ARG A 23 0.21 2.22 -1.55
CA ARG A 23 0.98 3.41 -1.93
C ARG A 23 0.08 4.54 -2.41
N TRP A 24 -0.96 4.21 -3.17
CA TRP A 24 -1.91 5.19 -3.68
C TRP A 24 -2.71 5.83 -2.54
N TYR A 25 -3.22 5.04 -1.58
CA TYR A 25 -3.88 5.57 -0.38
C TYR A 25 -2.96 6.46 0.45
N LEU A 26 -1.74 5.99 0.76
CA LEU A 26 -0.75 6.79 1.50
C LEU A 26 -0.35 8.06 0.76
N TRP A 27 -0.32 8.04 -0.57
CA TRP A 27 -0.06 9.22 -1.39
C TRP A 27 -1.17 10.26 -1.26
N GLY A 28 -2.43 9.83 -1.25
CA GLY A 28 -3.57 10.70 -0.95
C GLY A 28 -3.47 11.31 0.44
N ILE A 29 -3.30 10.48 1.46
CA ILE A 29 -3.19 10.90 2.87
C ILE A 29 -2.06 11.92 3.07
N LYS A 30 -0.85 11.63 2.55
CA LYS A 30 0.30 12.52 2.76
C LYS A 30 0.18 13.85 2.02
N THR A 31 -0.58 13.89 0.92
CA THR A 31 -0.72 15.10 0.09
C THR A 31 -1.90 15.95 0.49
N TYR A 32 -2.92 15.37 1.10
CA TYR A 32 -4.11 16.08 1.57
C TYR A 32 -3.82 17.33 2.43
N PRO A 33 -2.91 17.29 3.42
CA PRO A 33 -2.61 18.47 4.24
C PRO A 33 -1.61 19.45 3.60
N LEU A 34 -1.09 19.17 2.40
CA LEU A 34 0.00 19.95 1.76
C LEU A 34 -0.50 20.70 0.53
N ASN A 35 -0.08 21.97 0.39
CA ASN A 35 -0.27 22.71 -0.85
C ASN A 35 0.76 22.27 -1.90
N THR A 36 0.53 22.63 -3.16
CA THR A 36 1.37 22.21 -4.29
C THR A 36 2.84 22.64 -4.13
N SER A 37 3.09 23.82 -3.57
CA SER A 37 4.44 24.34 -3.36
C SER A 37 5.17 23.61 -2.22
N ALA A 38 4.53 23.39 -1.07
CA ALA A 38 5.10 22.61 0.04
C ALA A 38 5.37 21.17 -0.39
N ARG A 39 4.46 20.57 -1.17
CA ARG A 39 4.66 19.23 -1.75
C ARG A 39 5.90 19.18 -2.64
N LYS A 40 6.06 20.13 -3.57
CA LYS A 40 7.24 20.21 -4.45
C LYS A 40 8.52 20.40 -3.64
N LYS A 41 8.51 21.29 -2.63
CA LYS A 41 9.66 21.53 -1.74
C LYS A 41 10.07 20.28 -0.96
N ARG A 42 9.10 19.53 -0.40
CA ARG A 42 9.36 18.30 0.39
C ARG A 42 9.83 17.12 -0.47
N LYS A 43 9.33 17.02 -1.71
CA LYS A 43 9.75 15.99 -2.68
C LYS A 43 11.14 16.27 -3.25
N LYS A 44 11.57 17.54 -3.33
CA LYS A 44 12.90 17.90 -3.81
C LYS A 44 13.98 17.29 -2.90
N GLY A 45 14.91 16.55 -3.49
CA GLY A 45 15.98 15.88 -2.75
C GLY A 45 15.50 14.75 -1.82
N GLU A 46 14.33 14.16 -2.08
CA GLU A 46 13.88 12.94 -1.38
C GLU A 46 14.75 11.74 -1.83
N THR A 47 15.37 11.08 -0.87
CA THR A 47 16.14 9.86 -1.13
C THR A 47 15.21 8.64 -1.27
N ILE A 48 15.70 7.56 -1.89
CA ILE A 48 14.95 6.30 -2.03
C ILE A 48 14.53 5.75 -0.67
N ARG A 49 15.41 5.84 0.34
CA ARG A 49 15.11 5.40 1.71
C ARG A 49 13.97 6.22 2.31
N GLU A 50 14.01 7.54 2.18
CA GLU A 50 12.94 8.40 2.72
C GLU A 50 11.61 8.18 1.98
N TRP A 51 11.66 7.97 0.67
CA TRP A 51 10.50 7.64 -0.16
C TRP A 51 9.86 6.30 0.24
N PHE A 52 10.69 5.30 0.58
CA PHE A 52 10.21 3.97 0.97
C PHE A 52 9.71 3.90 2.40
N PHE A 53 10.43 4.49 3.35
CA PHE A 53 10.11 4.45 4.78
C PHE A 53 9.21 5.59 5.26
N TYR A 54 8.80 6.48 4.34
CA TYR A 54 7.97 7.66 4.59
C TYR A 54 8.51 8.56 5.71
N THR A 55 9.83 8.56 5.97
CA THR A 55 10.44 9.25 7.13
C THR A 55 10.09 10.73 7.19
N ARG A 56 10.10 11.42 6.04
CA ARG A 56 9.72 12.83 5.90
C ARG A 56 8.24 13.12 6.12
N TYR A 57 7.37 12.11 6.04
CA TYR A 57 5.92 12.23 6.12
C TYR A 57 5.33 11.48 7.33
N ARG A 58 6.17 11.01 8.27
CA ARG A 58 5.73 10.22 9.44
C ARG A 58 4.81 10.99 10.38
N GLN A 59 4.87 12.32 10.36
CA GLN A 59 4.02 13.16 11.19
C GLN A 59 2.66 13.42 10.51
N GLU A 60 2.63 13.49 9.19
CA GLU A 60 1.41 13.72 8.41
C GLU A 60 0.57 12.45 8.23
N ILE A 61 1.21 11.29 8.12
CA ILE A 61 0.52 10.02 7.92
C ILE A 61 0.16 9.43 9.29
N PRO A 62 -1.12 9.11 9.57
CA PRO A 62 -1.48 8.43 10.80
C PRO A 62 -0.73 7.10 10.93
N LYS A 63 -0.19 6.83 12.12
CA LYS A 63 0.67 5.66 12.40
C LYS A 63 0.01 4.34 12.00
N PHE A 64 -1.32 4.25 12.12
CA PHE A 64 -2.10 3.09 11.69
C PHE A 64 -1.87 2.73 10.21
N PHE A 65 -2.03 3.68 9.29
CA PHE A 65 -1.84 3.44 7.85
C PHE A 65 -0.39 3.13 7.49
N LEU A 66 0.55 3.77 8.18
CA LEU A 66 1.97 3.50 7.99
C LEU A 66 2.35 2.10 8.51
N GLY A 67 1.75 1.67 9.63
CA GLY A 67 1.88 0.31 10.16
C GLY A 67 1.35 -0.73 9.17
N LEU A 68 0.13 -0.52 8.66
CA LEU A 68 -0.45 -1.39 7.63
C LEU A 68 0.47 -1.50 6.40
N TYR A 69 1.07 -0.39 5.95
CA TYR A 69 2.02 -0.41 4.84
C TYR A 69 3.21 -1.34 5.07
N PHE A 70 3.84 -1.27 6.24
CA PHE A 70 4.96 -2.16 6.54
C PHE A 70 4.53 -3.62 6.69
N VAL A 71 3.37 -3.89 7.28
CA VAL A 71 2.81 -5.25 7.38
C VAL A 71 2.59 -5.83 5.98
N VAL A 72 1.94 -5.08 5.08
CA VAL A 72 1.67 -5.53 3.70
C VAL A 72 2.97 -5.79 2.95
N VAL A 73 3.95 -4.87 3.02
CA VAL A 73 5.24 -5.01 2.35
C VAL A 73 6.02 -6.23 2.87
N ILE A 74 6.09 -6.41 4.20
CA ILE A 74 6.85 -7.49 4.82
C ILE A 74 6.21 -8.84 4.51
N LEU A 75 4.87 -8.96 4.63
CA LEU A 75 4.18 -10.22 4.36
C LEU A 75 4.26 -10.61 2.89
N ASN A 76 4.10 -9.66 1.97
CA ASN A 76 4.26 -9.93 0.53
C ASN A 76 5.71 -10.34 0.18
N ALA A 77 6.71 -9.66 0.75
CA ALA A 77 8.11 -10.05 0.56
C ALA A 77 8.42 -11.44 1.16
N ALA A 78 7.87 -11.74 2.34
CA ALA A 78 8.01 -13.04 2.98
C ALA A 78 7.33 -14.15 2.17
N ALA A 79 6.16 -13.90 1.57
CA ALA A 79 5.46 -14.85 0.70
C ALA A 79 6.28 -15.17 -0.56
N ILE A 80 6.87 -14.15 -1.21
CA ILE A 80 7.76 -14.34 -2.35
C ILE A 80 9.00 -15.16 -1.92
N LEU A 81 9.62 -14.81 -0.79
CA LEU A 81 10.78 -15.54 -0.27
C LEU A 81 10.44 -16.99 0.07
N ALA A 82 9.29 -17.24 0.70
CA ALA A 82 8.81 -18.59 1.01
C ALA A 82 8.60 -19.42 -0.26
N TRP A 83 8.03 -18.82 -1.31
CA TRP A 83 7.89 -19.47 -2.62
C TRP A 83 9.26 -19.79 -3.25
N ILE A 84 10.23 -18.87 -3.16
CA ILE A 84 11.59 -19.09 -3.68
C ILE A 84 12.27 -20.24 -2.92
N VAL A 85 12.23 -20.25 -1.58
CA VAL A 85 12.81 -21.32 -0.76
C VAL A 85 12.19 -22.67 -1.12
N GLN A 86 10.86 -22.71 -1.24
CA GLN A 86 10.15 -23.90 -1.68
C GLN A 86 10.65 -24.37 -3.06
N HIS A 87 10.90 -23.47 -4.01
CA HIS A 87 11.42 -23.83 -5.33
C HIS A 87 12.72 -24.64 -5.27
N PHE A 88 13.63 -24.27 -4.36
CA PHE A 88 14.94 -24.89 -4.24
C PHE A 88 14.94 -26.15 -3.38
N VAL A 89 14.06 -26.26 -2.36
CA VAL A 89 14.00 -27.43 -1.47
C VAL A 89 13.20 -28.59 -2.08
N GLY A 90 12.30 -28.28 -3.01
CA GLY A 90 11.50 -29.25 -3.75
C GLY A 90 10.17 -28.61 -4.16
N PRO A 91 9.75 -28.68 -5.44
CA PRO A 91 8.53 -28.01 -5.88
C PRO A 91 7.30 -28.68 -5.26
N TYR A 92 6.77 -28.09 -4.19
CA TYR A 92 5.49 -28.46 -3.55
C TYR A 92 4.33 -27.59 -4.10
N PRO A 93 3.70 -27.92 -5.24
CA PRO A 93 2.70 -27.07 -5.88
C PRO A 93 1.51 -26.71 -4.97
N ASP A 94 1.15 -27.61 -4.05
CA ASP A 94 0.09 -27.38 -3.05
C ASP A 94 0.47 -26.28 -2.04
N LEU A 95 1.74 -26.20 -1.65
CA LEU A 95 2.24 -25.18 -0.74
C LEU A 95 2.24 -23.80 -1.42
N GLY A 96 2.67 -23.74 -2.68
CA GLY A 96 2.61 -22.52 -3.50
C GLY A 96 1.18 -22.01 -3.69
N HIS A 97 0.24 -22.92 -3.91
CA HIS A 97 -1.19 -22.57 -3.99
C HIS A 97 -1.72 -22.03 -2.65
N LYS A 98 -1.39 -22.67 -1.53
CA LYS A 98 -1.79 -22.20 -0.18
C LYS A 98 -1.22 -20.82 0.12
N ILE A 99 0.05 -20.56 -0.21
CA ILE A 99 0.66 -19.22 -0.07
C ILE A 99 -0.16 -18.19 -0.86
N LEU A 100 -0.46 -18.48 -2.13
CA LEU A 100 -1.22 -17.57 -2.98
C LEU A 100 -2.62 -17.28 -2.42
N VAL A 101 -3.36 -18.30 -1.98
CA VAL A 101 -4.71 -18.12 -1.41
C VAL A 101 -4.66 -17.31 -0.13
N CYS A 102 -3.76 -17.65 0.81
CA CYS A 102 -3.61 -16.91 2.07
C CYS A 102 -3.24 -15.45 1.81
N LEU A 103 -2.30 -15.20 0.89
CA LEU A 103 -1.88 -13.85 0.54
C LEU A 103 -3.02 -13.07 -0.12
N GLY A 104 -3.74 -13.68 -1.06
CA GLY A 104 -4.88 -13.06 -1.74
C GLY A 104 -6.03 -12.72 -0.78
N VAL A 105 -6.34 -13.59 0.18
CA VAL A 105 -7.36 -13.31 1.21
C VAL A 105 -6.90 -12.19 2.13
N PHE A 106 -5.66 -12.24 2.63
CA PHE A 106 -5.09 -11.18 3.44
C PHE A 106 -5.15 -9.83 2.71
N ASP A 107 -4.70 -9.80 1.45
CA ASP A 107 -4.67 -8.58 0.65
C ASP A 107 -6.07 -8.05 0.34
N GLY A 108 -7.00 -8.95 0.00
CA GLY A 108 -8.40 -8.62 -0.21
C GLY A 108 -9.05 -8.00 1.04
N ILE A 109 -8.79 -8.53 2.23
CA ILE A 109 -9.36 -8.02 3.49
C ILE A 109 -8.92 -6.58 3.73
N TRP A 110 -7.61 -6.29 3.74
CA TRP A 110 -7.17 -4.93 4.06
C TRP A 110 -7.54 -3.93 2.95
N MET A 111 -7.52 -4.34 1.68
CA MET A 111 -7.98 -3.50 0.57
C MET A 111 -9.45 -3.15 0.71
N PHE A 112 -10.29 -4.13 1.05
CA PHE A 112 -11.71 -3.94 1.29
C PHE A 112 -11.96 -3.00 2.47
N LEU A 113 -11.23 -3.18 3.58
CA LEU A 113 -11.30 -2.30 4.74
C LEU A 113 -10.91 -0.86 4.38
N LEU A 114 -9.80 -0.64 3.65
CA LEU A 114 -9.44 0.70 3.19
C LEU A 114 -10.51 1.28 2.26
N ARG A 115 -11.10 0.47 1.39
CA ARG A 115 -12.19 0.93 0.52
C ARG A 115 -13.38 1.42 1.35
N LEU A 116 -13.77 0.71 2.40
CA LEU A 116 -14.83 1.13 3.32
C LEU A 116 -14.46 2.39 4.10
N MET A 117 -13.25 2.45 4.66
CA MET A 117 -12.77 3.60 5.45
C MET A 117 -12.74 4.90 4.64
N PHE A 118 -12.39 4.81 3.36
CA PHE A 118 -12.33 5.92 2.41
C PHE A 118 -13.55 6.00 1.49
N TRP A 119 -14.63 5.30 1.82
CA TRP A 119 -15.87 5.39 1.06
C TRP A 119 -16.60 6.71 1.35
N SER A 120 -17.07 7.35 0.29
CA SER A 120 -17.95 8.52 0.32
C SER A 120 -19.00 8.40 -0.78
N ARG A 121 -20.15 9.04 -0.55
CA ARG A 121 -21.23 9.13 -1.54
C ARG A 121 -20.87 10.07 -2.70
N ASP A 122 -20.08 11.11 -2.43
CA ASP A 122 -19.74 12.18 -3.37
C ASP A 122 -18.58 11.80 -4.32
N GLY A 123 -18.09 10.55 -4.27
CA GLY A 123 -17.01 10.03 -5.12
C GLY A 123 -15.60 10.49 -4.75
N ASP A 124 -15.48 11.58 -3.97
CA ASP A 124 -14.20 12.09 -3.47
C ASP A 124 -13.74 11.35 -2.19
N MET A 125 -12.45 11.00 -2.12
CA MET A 125 -11.93 10.33 -0.93
C MET A 125 -11.90 11.26 0.30
N PRO A 126 -12.55 10.87 1.42
CA PRO A 126 -12.74 11.72 2.59
C PRO A 126 -11.50 11.70 3.50
N TYR A 127 -10.34 12.13 2.97
CA TYR A 127 -9.07 12.18 3.71
C TYR A 127 -9.14 13.05 4.98
N GLU A 128 -10.06 14.01 5.02
CA GLU A 128 -10.34 14.85 6.20
C GLU A 128 -10.72 14.07 7.45
N ARG A 129 -11.26 12.85 7.32
CA ARG A 129 -11.55 11.97 8.47
C ARG A 129 -10.30 11.55 9.23
N TRP A 130 -9.16 11.56 8.56
CA TRP A 130 -7.90 10.99 9.07
C TRP A 130 -6.82 12.04 9.28
N VAL A 131 -6.81 13.10 8.47
CA VAL A 131 -5.78 14.15 8.52
C VAL A 131 -6.43 15.53 8.35
N PRO A 132 -6.24 16.46 9.29
CA PRO A 132 -6.76 17.82 9.15
C PRO A 132 -5.96 18.59 8.08
N LYS A 133 -6.63 19.50 7.36
CA LYS A 133 -5.93 20.46 6.50
C LYS A 133 -5.11 21.43 7.36
N LYS A 134 -3.88 21.76 6.93
CA LYS A 134 -3.08 22.81 7.58
C LYS A 134 -3.75 24.18 7.43
N ARG A 135 -3.71 25.01 8.48
CA ARG A 135 -4.28 26.38 8.52
C ARG A 135 -3.79 27.19 7.31
N GLY A 136 -4.72 27.88 6.64
CA GLY A 136 -4.45 28.73 5.47
C GLY A 136 -4.74 28.10 4.10
N MET A 137 -5.21 26.85 4.03
CA MET A 137 -5.73 26.27 2.79
C MET A 137 -7.26 26.40 2.72
N PRO A 138 -7.82 26.93 1.62
CA PRO A 138 -9.27 26.95 1.46
C PRO A 138 -9.83 25.52 1.48
N PRO A 139 -11.00 25.28 2.09
CA PRO A 139 -11.70 24.01 1.98
C PRO A 139 -11.89 23.67 0.50
N LYS A 140 -11.81 22.37 0.14
CA LYS A 140 -12.02 21.95 -1.25
C LYS A 140 -13.46 22.37 -1.57
N ARG A 141 -13.67 23.29 -2.51
CA ARG A 141 -15.03 23.71 -2.91
C ARG A 141 -15.77 22.44 -3.33
N ARG A 142 -16.83 22.09 -2.61
CA ARG A 142 -17.80 21.09 -3.08
C ARG A 142 -18.40 21.69 -4.36
N LYS A 143 -18.23 20.99 -5.49
CA LYS A 143 -18.94 21.30 -6.73
C LYS A 143 -20.29 20.65 -6.67
#